data_AF-A0A829Y7L4-F1
#
_entry.id   AF-A0A829Y7L4-F1
#
_cell.length_a   1.000
_cell.length_b   1.000
_cell.length_c   1.000
_cell.angle_alpha   90.00
_cell.angle_beta   90.00
_cell.angle_gamma   90.00
#
_symmetry.space_group_name_H-M   'P 1'
#
loop_
_entity.id
_entity.type
_entity.pdbx_description
1 polymer ?
#
loop_
_entity_poly.entity_id
_entity_poly.type
_entity_poly.pdbx_seq_one_letter_code
_entity_poly.pdbx_strand_id
1 'polypeptide(L)'
;MQEPDNPFSEAFGKAVDLGNRIADTDDKADIWDIADGLLAGAVQYWLYSRQPCSDPECEECQPISTAEGRIEELRKLMRQFAEESEYFHSPTDRNVGRA
;
A
#
# COMPACT_ATOMS: atom_id res chain seq x y z
N MET A 1 -1.95 -4.58 -27.54
CA MET A 1 -0.56 -4.19 -27.22
C MET A 1 -0.41 -4.44 -25.74
N GLN A 2 0.41 -5.39 -25.32
CA GLN A 2 0.75 -5.55 -23.89
C GLN A 2 1.69 -4.39 -23.56
N GLU A 3 1.24 -3.44 -22.74
CA GLU A 3 2.17 -2.49 -22.11
C GLU A 3 3.23 -3.29 -21.36
N PRO A 4 4.52 -2.89 -21.41
CA PRO A 4 5.54 -3.55 -20.64
C PRO A 4 5.12 -3.54 -19.16
N ASP A 5 5.18 -4.70 -18.50
CA ASP A 5 4.84 -4.86 -17.08
C ASP A 5 5.55 -3.78 -16.26
N ASN A 6 4.82 -2.76 -15.84
CA ASN A 6 5.30 -1.76 -14.90
C ASN A 6 5.55 -2.50 -13.57
N PRO A 7 6.76 -2.43 -12.98
CA PRO A 7 7.06 -3.08 -11.70
C PRO A 7 6.05 -2.77 -10.59
N PHE A 8 5.42 -1.59 -10.64
CA PHE A 8 4.31 -1.22 -9.77
C PHE A 8 3.10 -2.13 -9.96
N SER A 9 2.61 -2.29 -11.21
CA SER A 9 1.44 -3.11 -11.54
C SER A 9 1.68 -4.58 -11.22
N GLU A 10 2.90 -5.07 -11.46
CA GLU A 10 3.28 -6.45 -11.11
C GLU A 10 3.24 -6.67 -9.59
N ALA A 11 3.84 -5.75 -8.81
CA ALA A 11 3.85 -5.83 -7.35
C ALA A 11 2.42 -5.74 -6.77
N PHE A 12 1.59 -4.84 -7.30
CA PHE A 12 0.19 -4.68 -6.93
C PHE A 12 -0.60 -5.97 -7.19
N GLY A 13 -0.54 -6.51 -8.40
CA GLY A 13 -1.25 -7.74 -8.76
C GLY A 13 -0.84 -8.92 -7.87
N LYS A 14 0.46 -9.10 -7.65
CA LYS A 14 0.98 -10.15 -6.77
C LYS A 14 0.51 -10.03 -5.31
N ALA A 15 0.34 -8.81 -4.80
CA ALA A 15 -0.16 -8.58 -3.45
C ALA A 15 -1.64 -9.00 -3.31
N VAL A 16 -2.48 -8.62 -4.28
CA VAL A 16 -3.89 -9.01 -4.33
C VAL A 16 -4.04 -10.53 -4.48
N ASP A 17 -3.30 -11.13 -5.42
CA ASP A 17 -3.32 -12.58 -5.65
C ASP A 17 -2.90 -13.36 -4.40
N LEU A 18 -1.93 -12.84 -3.65
CA LEU A 18 -1.50 -13.47 -2.40
C LEU A 18 -2.62 -13.45 -1.35
N GLY A 19 -3.32 -12.32 -1.18
CA GLY A 19 -4.45 -12.22 -0.26
C GLY A 19 -5.57 -13.19 -0.61
N ASN A 20 -5.95 -13.25 -1.88
CA ASN A 20 -6.97 -14.18 -2.37
C ASN A 20 -6.56 -15.64 -2.09
N ARG A 21 -5.31 -16.02 -2.38
CA ARG A 21 -4.83 -17.39 -2.10
C ARG A 21 -4.86 -17.74 -0.61
N ILE A 22 -4.54 -16.80 0.28
CA ILE A 22 -4.58 -17.04 1.73
C ILE A 22 -6.03 -17.23 2.17
N ALA A 23 -6.95 -16.37 1.71
CA ALA A 23 -8.37 -16.46 2.02
C ALA A 23 -8.98 -17.77 1.51
N ASP A 24 -8.62 -18.22 0.30
CA ASP A 24 -9.09 -19.48 -0.29
C ASP A 24 -8.58 -20.74 0.43
N THR A 25 -7.50 -20.62 1.21
CA THR A 25 -6.88 -21.78 1.90
C THR A 25 -7.54 -22.10 3.23
N ASP A 26 -8.14 -21.12 3.90
CA ASP A 26 -8.79 -21.28 5.20
C ASP A 26 -10.12 -20.52 5.26
N ASP A 27 -11.23 -21.25 5.08
CA ASP A 27 -12.60 -20.71 5.15
C ASP A 27 -12.95 -20.05 6.49
N LYS A 28 -12.12 -20.23 7.53
CA LYS A 28 -12.31 -19.61 8.85
C LYS A 28 -11.42 -18.39 9.07
N ALA A 29 -10.48 -18.11 8.18
CA ALA A 29 -9.62 -16.94 8.30
C ALA A 29 -10.45 -15.66 8.13
N ASP A 30 -10.23 -14.69 9.02
CA ASP A 30 -10.82 -13.37 8.86
C ASP A 30 -10.09 -12.65 7.72
N ILE A 31 -10.85 -12.23 6.71
CA ILE A 31 -10.33 -11.45 5.58
C ILE A 31 -9.66 -10.17 6.08
N TRP A 32 -10.13 -9.59 7.19
CA TRP A 32 -9.53 -8.40 7.77
C TRP A 32 -8.14 -8.67 8.37
N ASP A 33 -7.95 -9.80 9.05
CA ASP A 33 -6.63 -10.19 9.57
C ASP A 33 -5.62 -10.41 8.43
N ILE A 34 -6.08 -11.02 7.32
CA ILE A 34 -5.25 -11.19 6.12
C ILE A 34 -4.87 -9.84 5.53
N ALA A 35 -5.84 -8.93 5.38
CA ALA A 35 -5.61 -7.60 4.83
C ALA A 35 -4.64 -6.78 5.69
N ASP A 36 -4.81 -6.79 7.02
CA ASP A 36 -3.91 -6.13 7.98
C ASP A 36 -2.49 -6.70 7.89
N GLY A 37 -2.35 -8.02 7.79
CA GLY A 37 -1.06 -8.68 7.60
C GLY A 37 -0.36 -8.29 6.29
N LEU A 38 -1.10 -8.25 5.18
CA LEU A 38 -0.56 -7.80 3.89
C LEU A 38 -0.13 -6.34 3.92
N LEU A 39 -0.94 -5.46 4.53
CA LEU A 39 -0.61 -4.06 4.71
C LEU A 39 0.65 -3.88 5.56
N ALA A 40 0.76 -4.60 6.69
CA ALA A 40 1.94 -4.58 7.54
C ALA A 40 3.20 -5.02 6.78
N GLY A 41 3.11 -6.08 5.97
CA GLY A 41 4.20 -6.54 5.11
C GLY A 41 4.61 -5.52 4.05
N ALA A 42 3.64 -4.86 3.40
CA ALA A 42 3.89 -3.82 2.42
C ALA A 42 4.60 -2.59 3.04
N VAL A 43 4.15 -2.15 4.22
CA VAL A 43 4.79 -1.07 4.98
C VAL A 43 6.22 -1.43 5.36
N GLN A 44 6.44 -2.65 5.86
CA GLN A 44 7.77 -3.16 6.22
C GLN A 44 8.72 -3.12 5.02
N TYR A 45 8.29 -3.61 3.86
CA TYR A 45 9.09 -3.63 2.64
C TYR A 45 9.38 -2.21 2.13
N TRP A 46 8.40 -1.32 2.16
CA TRP A 46 8.57 0.07 1.74
C TRP A 46 9.63 0.77 2.61
N LEU A 47 9.55 0.63 3.94
CA LEU A 47 10.54 1.20 4.86
C LEU A 47 11.94 0.60 4.64
N TYR A 48 12.02 -0.70 4.40
CA TYR A 48 13.27 -1.37 4.05
C TYR A 48 13.88 -0.80 2.76
N SER A 49 13.07 -0.60 1.73
CA SER A 49 13.52 -0.09 0.41
C SER A 49 13.92 1.40 0.42
N ARG A 50 13.51 2.15 1.44
CA ARG A 50 13.75 3.60 1.59
C ARG A 50 14.54 3.94 2.85
N GLN A 51 15.54 3.13 3.15
CA GLN A 51 16.52 3.49 4.18
C GLN A 51 17.36 4.68 3.69
N PRO A 52 17.50 5.75 4.49
CA PRO A 52 18.37 6.86 4.12
C PRO A 52 19.82 6.39 4.03
N CYS A 53 20.60 7.00 3.16
CA CYS A 53 22.03 6.74 3.08
C CYS A 53 22.78 7.30 4.30
N SER A 54 24.09 7.05 4.38
CA SER A 54 24.91 7.52 5.49
C SER A 54 25.26 9.02 5.43
N ASP A 55 24.90 9.71 4.34
CA ASP A 55 25.19 11.12 4.16
C ASP A 55 24.04 11.99 4.70
N PRO A 56 24.26 12.76 5.79
CA PRO A 56 23.22 13.61 6.37
C PRO A 56 22.81 14.78 5.47
N GLU A 57 23.65 15.15 4.49
CA GLU A 57 23.39 16.28 3.58
C GLU A 57 22.79 15.81 2.24
N CYS A 58 22.44 14.54 2.11
CA CYS A 58 21.87 13.99 0.88
C CYS A 58 20.46 14.56 0.60
N GLU A 59 20.36 15.42 -0.42
CA GLU A 59 19.10 16.06 -0.82
C GLU A 59 18.03 15.05 -1.24
N GLU A 60 18.41 13.95 -1.91
CA GLU A 60 17.47 12.90 -2.34
C GLU A 60 16.85 12.15 -1.14
N CYS A 61 17.60 12.00 -0.06
CA CYS A 61 17.12 11.35 1.16
C CYS A 61 16.35 12.31 2.06
N GLN A 62 16.33 13.62 1.79
CA GLN A 62 15.77 14.62 2.70
C GLN A 62 14.35 14.29 3.18
N PRO A 63 13.39 13.84 2.32
CA PRO A 63 12.03 13.47 2.75
C PRO A 63 11.98 12.24 3.66
N ILE A 64 12.97 11.34 3.57
CA ILE A 64 13.01 10.04 4.26
C ILE A 64 14.15 9.92 5.28
N SER A 65 14.87 11.02 5.52
CA SER A 65 16.08 11.07 6.36
C SER A 65 15.77 10.81 7.84
N THR A 66 14.53 11.08 8.27
CA THR A 66 14.05 10.82 9.64
C THR A 66 12.95 9.77 9.65
N ALA A 67 12.68 9.19 10.83
CA ALA A 67 11.56 8.28 11.00
C ALA A 67 10.22 8.97 10.71
N GLU A 68 10.06 10.20 11.20
CA GLU A 68 8.87 11.03 11.00
C GLU A 68 8.68 11.37 9.52
N GLY A 69 9.77 11.70 8.80
CA GLY A 69 9.72 11.96 7.36
C GLY A 69 9.25 10.75 6.57
N ARG A 70 9.77 9.56 6.87
CA ARG A 70 9.30 8.30 6.25
C ARG A 70 7.81 8.04 6.49
N ILE A 71 7.32 8.30 7.70
CA ILE A 71 5.89 8.16 8.02
C ILE A 71 5.05 9.18 7.25
N GLU A 72 5.53 10.41 7.09
CA GLU A 72 4.82 11.44 6.33
C GLU A 72 4.72 11.08 4.84
N GLU A 73 5.81 10.60 4.25
CA GLU A 73 5.81 10.12 2.86
C GLU A 73 4.91 8.89 2.67
N LEU A 74 4.88 7.95 3.63
CA LEU A 74 3.93 6.83 3.61
C LEU A 74 2.48 7.33 3.63
N ARG A 75 2.15 8.29 4.50
CA ARG A 75 0.78 8.85 4.59
C ARG A 75 0.34 9.50 3.29
N LYS A 76 1.23 10.22 2.60
CA LYS A 76 0.95 10.81 1.28
C LYS A 76 0.60 9.73 0.25
N LEU A 77 1.43 8.69 0.15
CA LEU A 77 1.19 7.58 -0.77
C LEU A 77 -0.07 6.80 -0.43
N MET A 78 -0.30 6.50 0.85
CA MET A 78 -1.51 5.81 1.30
C MET A 78 -2.78 6.59 0.94
N ARG A 79 -2.77 7.92 1.11
CA ARG A 79 -3.89 8.78 0.68
C ARG A 79 -4.10 8.69 -0.82
N GLN A 80 -3.03 8.83 -1.60
CA GLN A 80 -3.12 8.76 -3.06
C GLN A 80 -3.68 7.41 -3.52
N PHE A 81 -3.12 6.30 -3.05
CA PHE A 81 -3.58 4.96 -3.42
C PHE A 81 -5.01 4.68 -2.97
N ALA A 82 -5.40 5.21 -1.81
CA ALA A 82 -6.79 5.14 -1.37
C ALA A 82 -7.69 5.90 -2.35
N GLU A 83 -7.39 7.16 -2.68
CA GLU A 83 -8.20 7.99 -3.58
C GLU A 83 -8.28 7.45 -5.02
N GLU A 84 -7.25 6.74 -5.48
CA GLU A 84 -7.21 6.07 -6.80
C GLU A 84 -7.93 4.72 -6.82
N SER A 85 -8.26 4.15 -5.66
CA SER A 85 -8.91 2.84 -5.55
C SER A 85 -10.38 2.89 -5.95
N GLU A 86 -10.83 1.89 -6.72
CA GLU A 86 -12.26 1.71 -7.04
C GLU A 86 -13.12 1.47 -5.79
N TYR A 87 -12.52 1.06 -4.67
CA TYR A 87 -13.19 0.80 -3.40
C TYR A 87 -13.21 2.01 -2.45
N PHE A 88 -12.64 3.16 -2.83
CA PHE A 88 -12.57 4.33 -1.96
C PHE A 88 -13.94 4.91 -1.60
N HIS A 89 -14.82 4.96 -2.60
CA HIS A 89 -16.20 5.38 -2.47
C HIS A 89 -17.09 4.18 -2.74
N SER A 90 -17.90 3.80 -1.75
CA SER A 90 -18.86 2.71 -1.89
C SER A 90 -20.29 3.26 -2.02
N PRO A 91 -21.15 2.67 -2.87
CA PRO A 91 -22.57 3.02 -2.91
C PRO A 91 -23.29 2.87 -1.56
N THR A 92 -22.73 2.08 -0.64
CA THR A 92 -23.27 1.89 0.71
C THR A 92 -22.75 2.88 1.74
N ASP A 93 -21.88 3.82 1.36
CA ASP A 93 -21.35 4.84 2.26
C ASP A 93 -22.47 5.70 2.85
N ARG A 94 -22.40 5.94 4.17
CA ARG A 94 -23.47 6.65 4.91
C ARG A 94 -23.64 8.12 4.50
N ASN A 95 -22.62 8.70 3.89
CA ASN A 95 -22.55 10.10 3.46
C ASN A 95 -22.76 10.27 1.94
N VAL A 96 -23.06 9.20 1.21
CA VAL A 96 -23.47 9.28 -0.20
C VAL A 96 -24.98 9.47 -0.24
N GLY A 97 -25.43 10.63 -0.72
CA GLY A 97 -26.86 10.92 -0.88
C GLY A 97 -27.50 9.93 -1.83
N ARG A 98 -28.47 9.14 -1.33
CA ARG A 98 -29.30 8.28 -2.17
C ARG A 98 -30.42 9.15 -2.74
N ALA A 99 -30.37 9.43 -4.03
CA ALA A 99 -31.44 10.10 -4.76
C ALA A 99 -32.64 9.15 -4.99
#